data_AF-A0A6P6BK67-F1
#
_entry.id   AF-A0A6P6BK67-F1
#
_cell.length_a   1.000
_cell.length_b   1.000
_cell.length_c   1.000
_cell.angle_alpha   90.00
_cell.angle_beta   90.00
_cell.angle_gamma   90.00
#
_symmetry.space_group_name_H-M   'P 1'
#
loop_
_entity.id
_entity.type
_entity.pdbx_description
1 polymer ?
#
loop_
_entity_poly.entity_id
_entity_poly.type
_entity_poly.pdbx_seq_one_letter_code
_entity_poly.pdbx_strand_id
1 'polypeptide(L)'
;MKSAIYHALSQKEAKELDVQHPGAQRAEAFVRAFLKRSTPRLSQQAREDQLQRKAVVLEYFARRPPKEKRKRCRGLSARQRRGLRLFDVKPEQQRYNLFLPLHELWKQYIRDLCGGLKPDTQPQVIQAKLLKADLHGAVISVIPKLNCVFAVETDGFVSYIYGSKFQLRSSERSAKKFKAKGAIDL
;
A
#
# COMPACT_ATOMS: atom_id res chain seq x y z
N MET A 1 -37.58 -17.00 8.97
CA MET A 1 -37.68 -16.95 7.50
C MET A 1 -36.46 -17.65 6.92
N LYS A 2 -36.63 -18.85 6.36
CA LYS A 2 -35.54 -19.56 5.66
C LYS A 2 -35.54 -19.07 4.21
N SER A 3 -34.66 -18.14 3.86
CA SER A 3 -34.47 -17.78 2.45
C SER A 3 -33.82 -18.98 1.76
N ALA A 4 -34.51 -19.58 0.79
CA ALA A 4 -33.90 -20.57 -0.09
C ALA A 4 -32.83 -19.84 -0.93
N ILE A 5 -31.56 -19.97 -0.52
CA ILE A 5 -30.43 -19.30 -1.17
C ILE A 5 -30.22 -19.81 -2.62
N TYR A 6 -30.77 -20.98 -2.92
CA TYR A 6 -30.73 -21.58 -4.25
C TYR A 6 -32.15 -21.79 -4.78
N HIS A 7 -32.47 -21.13 -5.88
CA HIS A 7 -33.64 -21.42 -6.71
C HIS A 7 -33.18 -22.22 -7.93
N ALA A 8 -33.99 -23.16 -8.41
CA ALA A 8 -33.73 -23.78 -9.69
C ALA A 8 -33.86 -22.72 -10.80
N LEU A 9 -32.95 -22.76 -11.77
CA LEU A 9 -32.99 -21.87 -12.93
C LEU A 9 -34.35 -22.00 -13.62
N SER A 10 -34.97 -20.87 -13.92
CA SER A 10 -36.21 -20.82 -14.69
C SER A 10 -35.96 -21.28 -16.13
N GLN A 11 -36.95 -21.91 -16.76
CA GLN A 11 -36.86 -22.33 -18.16
C GLN A 11 -36.57 -21.16 -19.12
N LYS A 12 -36.91 -19.93 -18.72
CA LYS A 12 -36.59 -18.71 -19.48
C LYS A 12 -35.10 -18.35 -19.37
N GLU A 13 -34.56 -18.38 -18.17
CA GLU A 13 -33.14 -18.09 -17.89
C GLU A 13 -32.21 -19.13 -18.52
N ALA A 14 -32.61 -20.41 -18.50
CA ALA A 14 -31.85 -21.49 -19.13
C ALA A 14 -31.77 -21.34 -20.67
N LYS A 15 -32.84 -20.84 -21.31
CA LYS A 15 -32.85 -20.54 -22.74
C LYS A 15 -32.01 -19.32 -23.10
N GLU A 16 -32.02 -18.28 -22.26
CA GLU A 16 -31.18 -17.09 -22.47
C GLU A 16 -29.69 -17.38 -22.32
N LEU A 17 -29.32 -18.32 -21.43
CA LEU A 17 -27.93 -18.71 -21.16
C LEU A 17 -27.45 -19.91 -21.98
N ASP A 18 -28.25 -20.39 -22.94
CA ASP A 18 -28.00 -21.59 -23.78
C ASP A 18 -27.64 -22.85 -22.97
N VAL A 19 -28.22 -22.99 -21.78
CA VAL A 19 -28.02 -24.13 -20.90
C VAL A 19 -29.07 -25.18 -21.22
N GLN A 20 -28.67 -26.22 -21.96
CA GLN A 20 -29.54 -27.38 -22.16
C GLN A 20 -29.71 -28.15 -20.85
N HIS A 21 -30.94 -28.40 -20.42
CA HIS A 21 -31.24 -29.32 -19.32
C HIS A 21 -31.12 -30.75 -19.84
N PRO A 22 -30.04 -31.51 -19.55
CA PRO A 22 -30.07 -32.94 -19.77
C PRO A 22 -31.21 -33.53 -18.93
N GLY A 23 -32.02 -34.41 -19.52
CA GLY A 23 -33.07 -35.12 -18.78
C GLY A 23 -32.50 -35.76 -17.51
N ALA A 24 -33.30 -35.87 -16.46
CA ALA A 24 -32.86 -36.30 -15.12
C ALA A 24 -31.98 -37.56 -15.14
N GLN A 25 -32.34 -38.54 -15.99
CA GLN A 25 -31.59 -39.79 -16.17
C GLN A 25 -30.17 -39.58 -16.74
N ARG A 26 -30.01 -38.66 -17.70
CA ARG A 26 -28.71 -38.35 -18.31
C ARG A 26 -27.81 -37.60 -17.34
N ALA A 27 -28.38 -36.70 -16.52
CA ALA A 27 -27.66 -36.01 -15.47
C ALA A 27 -27.17 -36.98 -14.38
N GLU A 28 -28.03 -37.90 -13.93
CA GLU A 28 -27.64 -38.94 -12.95
C GLU A 28 -26.54 -39.86 -13.48
N ALA A 29 -26.66 -40.32 -14.73
CA ALA A 29 -25.64 -41.15 -15.37
C ALA A 29 -24.29 -40.44 -15.45
N PHE A 30 -24.30 -39.15 -15.81
CA PHE A 30 -23.09 -38.33 -15.84
C PHE A 30 -22.46 -38.18 -14.46
N VAL A 31 -23.24 -37.83 -13.44
CA VAL A 31 -22.72 -37.66 -12.06
C VAL A 31 -22.13 -38.97 -11.54
N ARG A 32 -22.80 -40.12 -11.78
CA ARG A 32 -22.26 -41.44 -11.40
C ARG A 32 -20.94 -41.76 -12.10
N ALA A 33 -20.84 -41.50 -13.40
CA ALA A 33 -19.62 -41.72 -14.17
C ALA A 33 -18.48 -40.79 -13.70
N PHE A 34 -18.77 -39.52 -13.47
CA PHE A 34 -17.82 -38.52 -12.98
C PHE A 34 -17.25 -38.90 -11.60
N LEU A 35 -18.11 -39.30 -10.66
CA LEU A 35 -17.68 -39.73 -9.33
C LEU A 35 -16.83 -41.00 -9.39
N LYS A 36 -17.20 -41.97 -10.23
CA LYS A 36 -16.41 -43.20 -10.45
C LYS A 36 -15.00 -42.88 -10.94
N ARG A 37 -14.86 -41.91 -11.86
CA ARG A 37 -13.57 -41.47 -12.39
C ARG A 37 -12.74 -40.70 -11.36
N SER A 38 -13.37 -39.80 -10.61
CA SER A 38 -12.66 -38.86 -9.72
C SER A 38 -12.29 -39.48 -8.37
N THR A 39 -12.94 -40.57 -7.96
CA THR A 39 -12.70 -41.23 -6.66
C THR A 39 -12.48 -42.74 -6.82
N PRO A 40 -11.42 -43.18 -7.53
CA PRO A 40 -11.24 -44.60 -7.89
C PRO A 40 -11.08 -45.53 -6.68
N ARG A 41 -10.61 -45.02 -5.54
CA ARG A 41 -10.37 -45.79 -4.30
C ARG A 41 -11.62 -46.04 -3.45
N LEU A 42 -12.74 -45.37 -3.75
CA LEU A 42 -13.98 -45.53 -2.97
C LEU A 42 -14.87 -46.62 -3.57
N SER A 43 -15.50 -47.43 -2.70
CA SER A 43 -16.50 -48.41 -3.10
C SER A 43 -17.77 -47.73 -3.63
N GLN A 44 -18.58 -48.46 -4.40
CA GLN A 44 -19.83 -47.91 -4.96
C GLN A 44 -20.79 -47.43 -3.85
N GLN A 45 -20.95 -48.22 -2.79
CA GLN A 45 -21.78 -47.88 -1.63
C GLN A 45 -21.29 -46.60 -0.93
N ALA A 46 -19.98 -46.43 -0.76
CA ALA A 46 -19.43 -45.22 -0.14
C ALA A 46 -19.69 -43.95 -0.96
N ARG A 47 -19.76 -44.07 -2.30
CA ARG A 47 -20.10 -42.95 -3.20
C ARG A 47 -21.57 -42.56 -3.09
N GLU A 48 -22.47 -43.55 -2.99
CA GLU A 48 -23.90 -43.31 -2.82
C GLU A 48 -24.21 -42.68 -1.46
N ASP A 49 -23.59 -43.18 -0.39
CA ASP A 49 -23.68 -42.59 0.94
C ASP A 49 -23.23 -41.12 0.95
N GLN A 50 -22.16 -40.79 0.22
CA GLN A 50 -21.65 -39.43 0.15
C GLN A 50 -22.60 -38.48 -0.60
N LEU A 51 -23.38 -38.97 -1.57
CA LEU A 51 -24.45 -38.21 -2.23
C LEU A 51 -25.66 -37.98 -1.31
N GLN A 52 -25.95 -38.94 -0.41
CA GLN A 52 -27.08 -38.83 0.52
C GLN A 52 -26.76 -38.01 1.78
N ARG A 53 -25.48 -37.81 2.12
CA ARG A 53 -25.09 -36.93 3.22
C ARG A 53 -25.48 -35.49 2.92
N LYS A 54 -26.62 -35.05 3.43
CA LYS A 54 -26.97 -33.63 3.55
C LYS A 54 -25.84 -32.93 4.30
N ALA A 55 -25.06 -32.11 3.61
CA ALA A 55 -24.03 -31.28 4.22
C ALA A 55 -24.72 -30.34 5.22
N VAL A 56 -24.62 -30.66 6.51
CA VAL A 56 -25.06 -29.76 7.58
C VAL A 56 -24.00 -28.67 7.68
N VAL A 57 -24.27 -27.54 7.03
CA VAL A 57 -23.49 -26.32 7.24
C VAL A 57 -23.79 -25.85 8.66
N LEU A 58 -22.93 -26.22 9.61
CA LEU A 58 -22.98 -25.67 10.95
C LEU A 58 -22.65 -24.18 10.85
N GLU A 59 -23.65 -23.30 10.96
CA GLU A 59 -23.51 -21.85 11.00
C GLU A 59 -22.78 -21.35 12.28
N TYR A 60 -21.81 -22.09 12.79
CA TYR A 60 -20.93 -21.65 13.87
C TYR A 60 -19.83 -20.76 13.30
N PHE A 61 -20.21 -19.61 12.77
CA PHE A 61 -19.28 -18.49 12.68
C PHE A 61 -18.99 -18.03 14.11
N ALA A 62 -17.84 -18.42 14.67
CA ALA A 62 -17.37 -17.87 15.93
C ALA A 62 -17.36 -16.34 15.80
N ARG A 63 -18.32 -15.67 16.47
CA ARG A 63 -18.39 -14.20 16.49
C ARG A 63 -17.11 -13.70 17.15
N ARG A 64 -16.15 -13.25 16.34
CA ARG A 64 -14.95 -12.59 16.86
C ARG A 64 -15.42 -11.38 17.67
N PRO A 65 -15.05 -11.25 18.95
CA PRO A 65 -15.42 -10.06 19.72
C PRO A 65 -14.94 -8.83 18.96
N PRO A 66 -15.75 -7.76 18.88
CA PRO A 66 -15.32 -6.53 18.22
C PRO A 66 -14.04 -6.05 18.90
N LYS A 67 -12.95 -5.94 18.13
CA LYS A 67 -11.70 -5.33 18.62
C LYS A 67 -12.05 -3.91 19.05
N GLU A 68 -12.03 -3.64 20.35
CA GLU A 68 -12.12 -2.28 20.84
C GLU A 68 -11.00 -1.46 20.19
N LYS A 69 -11.39 -0.43 19.45
CA LYS A 69 -10.44 0.54 18.92
C LYS A 69 -9.82 1.22 20.13
N ARG A 70 -8.62 0.78 20.55
CA ARG A 70 -7.83 1.46 21.58
C ARG A 70 -7.86 2.96 21.30
N LYS A 71 -8.50 3.74 22.17
CA LYS A 71 -8.46 5.20 22.10
C LYS A 71 -6.98 5.57 22.26
N ARG A 72 -6.33 5.96 21.16
CA ARG A 72 -4.99 6.52 21.23
C ARG A 72 -5.06 7.75 22.13
N CYS A 73 -4.22 7.81 23.16
CA CYS A 73 -4.06 9.02 23.95
C CYS A 73 -3.80 10.17 22.98
N ARG A 74 -4.76 11.10 22.88
CA ARG A 74 -4.57 12.29 22.07
C ARG A 74 -3.47 13.08 22.78
N GLY A 75 -2.27 13.07 22.22
CA GLY A 75 -1.20 13.92 22.71
C GLY A 75 -1.62 15.39 22.69
N LEU A 76 -0.85 16.23 23.37
CA LEU A 76 -1.10 17.67 23.42
C LEU A 76 -1.25 18.24 22.00
N SER A 77 -2.39 18.92 21.76
CA SER A 77 -2.64 19.65 20.53
C SER A 77 -1.63 20.78 20.34
N ALA A 78 -1.44 21.23 19.09
CA ALA A 78 -0.54 22.36 18.80
C ALA A 78 -0.89 23.62 19.62
N ARG A 79 -2.19 23.88 19.85
CA ARG A 79 -2.65 25.00 20.69
C ARG A 79 -2.24 24.83 22.16
N GLN A 80 -2.36 23.62 22.70
CA GLN A 80 -1.91 23.30 24.06
C GLN A 80 -0.39 23.41 24.19
N ARG A 81 0.39 22.94 23.20
CA ARG A 81 1.85 23.05 23.21
C ARG A 81 2.33 24.52 23.17
N ARG A 82 1.66 25.38 22.39
CA ARG A 82 1.91 26.83 22.38
C ARG A 82 1.56 27.48 23.71
N GLY A 83 0.44 27.09 24.32
CA GLY A 83 0.07 27.58 25.66
C GLY A 83 1.10 27.21 26.74
N LEU A 84 1.70 26.03 26.61
CA LEU A 84 2.77 25.55 27.51
C LEU A 84 4.16 26.13 27.19
N ARG A 85 4.30 26.94 26.13
CA ARG A 85 5.59 27.51 25.70
C ARG A 85 6.71 26.47 25.58
N LEU A 86 6.36 25.23 25.21
CA LEU A 86 7.25 24.06 25.26
C LEU A 86 8.49 24.21 24.36
N PHE A 87 8.42 25.09 23.36
CA PHE A 87 9.47 25.32 22.38
C PHE A 87 9.92 26.79 22.35
N ASP A 88 9.56 27.59 23.35
CA ASP A 88 9.99 28.98 23.43
C ASP A 88 11.44 29.03 23.92
N VAL A 89 12.37 29.17 22.98
CA VAL A 89 13.80 29.37 23.27
C VAL A 89 14.02 30.84 23.58
N LYS A 90 14.77 31.16 24.64
CA LYS A 90 15.11 32.55 24.98
C LYS A 90 15.87 33.22 23.82
N PRO A 91 15.61 34.50 23.51
CA PRO A 91 16.21 35.18 22.35
C PRO A 91 17.75 35.18 22.39
N GLU A 92 18.36 35.22 23.58
CA GLU A 92 19.82 35.09 23.77
C GLU A 92 20.40 33.79 23.20
N GLN A 93 19.61 32.71 23.24
CA GLN A 93 19.97 31.37 22.80
C GLN A 93 19.58 31.10 21.33
N GLN A 94 18.93 32.06 20.67
CA GLN A 94 18.54 31.95 19.25
C GLN A 94 19.67 32.39 18.29
N ARG A 95 20.85 32.72 18.82
CA ARG A 95 21.99 33.15 17.99
C ARG A 95 22.50 31.96 17.18
N TYR A 96 22.51 32.09 15.86
CA TYR A 96 22.96 31.04 14.94
C TYR A 96 24.36 30.50 15.28
N ASN A 97 25.27 31.38 15.71
CA ASN A 97 26.63 31.01 16.09
C ASN A 97 26.70 29.94 17.20
N LEU A 98 25.71 29.88 18.10
CA LEU A 98 25.64 28.87 19.15
C LEU A 98 25.35 27.46 18.60
N PHE A 99 24.75 27.37 17.40
CA PHE A 99 24.41 26.12 16.74
C PHE A 99 25.47 25.66 15.72
N LEU A 100 26.50 26.45 15.43
CA LEU A 100 27.59 26.05 14.54
C LEU A 100 28.30 24.76 14.99
N PRO A 101 28.62 24.56 16.29
CA PRO A 101 29.22 23.31 16.74
C PRO A 101 28.33 22.07 16.47
N LEU A 102 27.00 22.23 16.53
CA LEU A 102 26.06 21.16 16.19
C LEU A 102 26.16 20.76 14.72
N HIS A 103 26.39 21.74 13.84
CA HIS A 103 26.60 21.45 12.42
C HIS A 103 27.93 20.73 12.16
N GLU A 104 29.00 21.10 12.85
CA GLU A 104 30.29 20.39 12.75
C GLU A 104 30.19 18.95 13.25
N LEU A 105 29.45 18.72 14.35
CA LEU A 105 29.14 17.38 14.83
C LEU A 105 28.36 16.58 13.78
N TRP A 106 27.36 17.20 13.15
CA TRP A 106 26.58 16.55 12.09
C TRP A 106 27.45 16.17 10.87
N LYS A 107 28.41 17.02 10.48
CA LYS A 107 29.37 16.69 9.41
C LYS A 107 30.20 15.45 9.75
N GLN A 108 30.70 15.35 10.98
CA GLN A 108 31.46 14.19 11.43
C GLN A 108 30.58 12.93 11.41
N TYR A 109 29.37 13.02 11.97
CA TYR A 109 28.39 11.94 11.94
C TYR A 109 28.12 11.40 10.53
N ILE A 110 27.90 12.29 9.54
CA ILE A 110 27.67 11.85 8.15
C ILE A 110 28.93 11.22 7.54
N ARG A 111 30.13 11.74 7.83
CA ARG A 111 31.39 11.13 7.36
C ARG A 111 31.54 9.71 7.90
N ASP A 112 31.27 9.51 9.18
CA ASP A 112 31.36 8.20 9.84
C ASP A 112 30.28 7.24 9.32
N LEU A 113 29.05 7.72 9.14
CA LEU A 113 27.94 6.95 8.57
C LEU A 113 28.25 6.48 7.15
N CYS A 114 28.83 7.36 6.33
CA CYS A 114 29.21 7.04 4.96
C CYS A 114 30.54 6.26 4.85
N GLY A 115 31.35 6.20 5.91
CA GLY A 115 32.65 5.50 5.91
C GLY A 115 33.74 6.23 5.13
N GLY A 116 33.61 7.55 5.00
CA GLY A 116 34.36 8.37 4.05
C GLY A 116 33.81 8.23 2.63
N LEU A 117 33.51 9.35 1.97
CA LEU A 117 33.02 9.38 0.59
C LEU A 117 34.15 9.02 -0.39
N LYS A 118 34.50 7.72 -0.44
CA LYS A 118 35.47 7.20 -1.40
C LYS A 118 34.86 7.19 -2.80
N PRO A 119 35.64 7.44 -3.87
CA PRO A 119 35.13 7.48 -5.24
C PRO A 119 34.48 6.16 -5.69
N ASP A 120 34.83 5.05 -5.04
CA ASP A 120 34.30 3.71 -5.33
C ASP A 120 32.95 3.41 -4.63
N THR A 121 32.44 4.36 -3.85
CA THR A 121 31.21 4.14 -3.07
C THR A 121 29.97 4.27 -3.95
N GLN A 122 29.19 3.20 -4.05
CA GLN A 122 27.92 3.21 -4.79
C GLN A 122 26.95 4.28 -4.24
N PRO A 123 26.47 5.21 -5.07
CA PRO A 123 25.54 6.27 -4.66
C PRO A 123 24.24 5.74 -4.02
N GLN A 124 23.78 4.56 -4.43
CA GLN A 124 22.57 3.91 -3.92
C GLN A 124 22.71 3.55 -2.43
N VAL A 125 23.90 3.15 -2.00
CA VAL A 125 24.18 2.82 -0.59
C VAL A 125 24.17 4.09 0.26
N ILE A 126 24.74 5.17 -0.25
CA ILE A 126 24.73 6.49 0.42
C ILE A 126 23.30 6.99 0.55
N GLN A 127 22.50 6.90 -0.52
CA GLN A 127 21.10 7.31 -0.51
C GLN A 127 20.29 6.54 0.55
N ALA A 128 20.45 5.21 0.61
CA ALA A 128 19.75 4.38 1.59
C ALA A 128 20.13 4.72 3.05
N LYS A 129 21.39 5.06 3.30
CA LYS A 129 21.87 5.52 4.62
C LYS A 129 21.29 6.89 4.98
N LEU A 130 21.33 7.85 4.05
CA LEU A 130 20.78 9.20 4.26
C LEU A 130 19.27 9.20 4.51
N LEU A 131 18.52 8.28 3.89
CA LEU A 131 17.08 8.14 4.12
C LEU A 131 16.72 7.76 5.57
N LYS A 132 17.64 7.11 6.29
CA LYS A 132 17.46 6.69 7.69
C LYS A 132 18.25 7.56 8.67
N ALA A 133 19.06 8.48 8.18
CA ALA A 133 19.92 9.31 9.00
C ALA A 133 19.14 10.42 9.71
N ASP A 134 19.67 10.84 10.85
CA ASP A 134 19.19 12.04 11.54
C ASP A 134 19.70 13.30 10.84
N LEU A 135 18.78 14.23 10.56
CA LEU A 135 19.07 15.50 9.89
C LEU A 135 19.09 16.70 10.87
N HIS A 136 19.24 16.43 12.16
CA HIS A 136 19.37 17.45 13.19
C HIS A 136 20.73 18.14 13.07
N GLY A 137 20.75 19.45 12.88
CA GLY A 137 21.99 20.20 12.63
C GLY A 137 22.46 20.19 11.16
N ALA A 138 21.68 19.58 10.26
CA ALA A 138 21.92 19.67 8.82
C ALA A 138 21.57 21.07 8.31
N VAL A 139 22.40 21.61 7.42
CA VAL A 139 22.06 22.83 6.67
C VAL A 139 21.18 22.42 5.50
N ILE A 140 19.96 22.96 5.47
CA ILE A 140 18.95 22.61 4.47
C ILE A 140 18.62 23.87 3.68
N SER A 141 18.80 23.80 2.37
CA SER A 141 18.35 24.83 1.43
C SER A 141 17.00 24.44 0.87
N VAL A 142 16.00 25.30 1.02
CA VAL A 142 14.66 25.07 0.47
C VAL A 142 14.59 25.69 -0.91
N ILE A 143 14.48 24.85 -1.94
CA ILE A 143 14.21 25.32 -3.30
C ILE A 143 12.69 25.39 -3.49
N PRO A 144 12.11 26.58 -3.76
CA PRO A 144 10.70 26.70 -4.03
C PRO A 144 10.35 25.90 -5.28
N LYS A 145 9.19 25.24 -5.27
CA LYS A 145 8.72 24.49 -6.45
C LYS A 145 8.01 25.38 -7.46
N LEU A 146 7.45 26.50 -7.00
CA LEU A 146 6.83 27.49 -7.88
C LEU A 146 7.92 28.15 -8.72
N ASN A 147 7.69 28.30 -10.03
CA ASN A 147 8.57 29.01 -10.95
C ASN A 147 10.00 28.45 -11.08
N CYS A 148 10.22 27.18 -10.70
CA CYS A 148 11.49 26.49 -10.94
C CYS A 148 11.32 25.39 -12.00
N VAL A 149 12.36 25.18 -12.81
CA VAL A 149 12.47 24.06 -13.76
C VAL A 149 13.60 23.16 -13.28
N PHE A 150 13.32 21.87 -13.12
CA PHE A 150 14.28 20.86 -12.72
C PHE A 150 14.70 20.06 -13.95
N ALA A 151 16.00 19.86 -14.15
CA ALA A 151 16.50 18.95 -15.18
C ALA A 151 16.82 17.59 -14.56
N VAL A 152 16.43 16.51 -15.23
CA VAL A 152 16.82 15.14 -14.91
C VAL A 152 17.56 14.58 -16.11
N GLU A 153 18.81 14.22 -15.89
CA GLU A 153 19.65 13.58 -16.90
C GLU A 153 19.74 12.08 -16.60
N THR A 154 19.36 11.27 -17.58
CA THR A 154 19.48 9.80 -17.52
C THR A 154 20.00 9.31 -18.86
N ASP A 155 21.12 8.59 -18.87
CA ASP A 155 21.69 7.93 -20.06
C ASP A 155 21.77 8.84 -21.31
N GLY A 156 22.16 10.11 -21.13
CA GLY A 156 22.28 11.09 -22.22
C GLY A 156 20.98 11.80 -22.63
N PHE A 157 19.84 11.47 -22.00
CA PHE A 157 18.59 12.17 -22.17
C PHE A 157 18.37 13.20 -21.07
N VAL A 158 18.21 14.46 -21.45
CA VAL A 158 17.85 15.54 -20.52
C VAL A 158 16.35 15.79 -20.59
N SER A 159 15.65 15.53 -19.49
CA SER A 159 14.22 15.82 -19.33
C SER A 159 14.00 16.99 -18.39
N TYR A 160 13.17 17.94 -18.80
CA TYR A 160 12.81 19.10 -17.98
C TYR A 160 11.47 18.89 -17.27
N ILE A 161 11.45 19.19 -15.97
CA ILE A 161 10.27 19.07 -15.14
C ILE A 161 9.95 20.40 -14.46
N TYR A 162 8.80 20.97 -14.81
CA TYR A 162 8.30 22.18 -14.19
C TYR A 162 7.88 21.92 -12.74
N GLY A 163 8.49 22.64 -11.80
CA GLY A 163 8.22 22.52 -10.37
C GLY A 163 6.77 22.79 -9.97
N SER A 164 6.03 23.58 -10.78
CA SER A 164 4.58 23.77 -10.62
C SER A 164 3.79 22.46 -10.67
N LYS A 165 4.24 21.48 -11.47
CA LYS A 165 3.66 20.14 -11.57
C LYS A 165 3.93 19.30 -10.32
N PHE A 166 4.94 19.67 -9.54
CA PHE A 166 5.32 19.06 -8.29
C PHE A 166 4.74 19.79 -7.06
N GLN A 167 3.75 20.66 -7.18
CA GLN A 167 3.10 21.30 -6.01
C GLN A 167 1.98 20.45 -5.41
N LEU A 168 2.25 19.17 -5.16
CA LEU A 168 1.31 18.23 -4.56
C LEU A 168 1.93 17.61 -3.32
N ARG A 169 1.11 17.21 -2.35
CA ARG A 169 1.59 16.46 -1.19
C ARG A 169 2.18 15.13 -1.66
N SER A 170 3.27 14.67 -1.05
CA SER A 170 3.96 13.44 -1.49
C SER A 170 3.02 12.22 -1.61
N SER A 171 2.03 12.12 -0.72
CA SER A 171 0.99 11.09 -0.74
C SER A 171 0.04 11.15 -1.94
N GLU A 172 -0.12 12.31 -2.57
CA GLU A 172 -1.05 12.53 -3.68
C GLU A 172 -0.37 12.35 -5.06
N ARG A 173 0.96 12.33 -5.10
CA ARG A 173 1.75 12.22 -6.33
C ARG A 173 1.69 10.84 -6.96
N SER A 174 1.64 9.78 -6.15
CA SER A 174 1.60 8.39 -6.63
C SER A 174 0.27 8.02 -7.27
N ALA A 175 -0.82 8.66 -6.82
CA ALA A 175 -2.17 8.38 -7.30
C ALA A 175 -2.58 9.21 -8.52
N LYS A 176 -1.97 10.38 -8.73
CA LYS A 176 -2.28 11.25 -9.87
C LYS A 176 -1.33 10.98 -11.02
N LYS A 177 -1.86 10.44 -12.12
CA LYS A 177 -1.15 10.42 -13.41
C LYS A 177 -0.82 11.86 -13.81
N PHE A 178 0.45 12.14 -14.09
CA PHE A 178 0.85 13.40 -14.70
C PHE A 178 0.15 13.50 -16.04
N LYS A 179 -0.78 14.46 -16.17
CA LYS A 179 -1.34 14.79 -17.48
C LYS A 179 -0.19 15.41 -18.28
N ALA A 180 0.29 14.71 -19.29
CA ALA A 180 1.12 15.28 -20.33
C ALA A 180 0.29 16.36 -21.03
N LYS A 181 0.30 17.59 -20.51
CA LYS A 181 0.08 18.73 -21.38
C LYS A 181 1.37 18.83 -22.19
N GLY A 182 1.24 18.81 -23.51
CA GLY A 182 2.36 18.76 -24.46
C GLY A 182 3.52 19.60 -23.97
N ALA A 183 4.69 18.98 -23.90
CA ALA A 183 5.93 19.73 -23.77
C ALA A 183 5.95 20.74 -24.90
N ILE A 184 6.17 22.01 -24.56
CA ILE A 184 6.57 22.99 -25.56
C ILE A 184 7.97 22.55 -25.96
N ASP A 185 8.09 22.03 -27.19
CA ASP A 185 9.37 21.89 -27.88
C ASP A 185 10.06 23.26 -27.86
N LEU A 186 11.28 23.27 -27.35
CA LEU A 186 12.29 24.29 -27.63
C LEU A 186 13.54 23.55 -28.10
#